data_AF-A0A949IJJ4-F1
#
_entry.id   AF-A0A949IJJ4-F1
#
_cell.length_a   1.000
_cell.length_b   1.000
_cell.length_c   1.000
_cell.angle_alpha   90.00
_cell.angle_beta   90.00
_cell.angle_gamma   90.00
#
_symmetry.space_group_name_H-M   'P 1'
#
loop_
_entity.id
_entity.type
_entity.pdbx_description
1 polymer ?
#
loop_
_entity_poly.entity_id
_entity_poly.type
_entity_poly.pdbx_seq_one_letter_code
_entity_poly.pdbx_strand_id
1 'polypeptide(L)'
;MSGKTEPVARPANIPKAYADISTDDLVKNARLLARQYKHKEADLLLSEAVRREPKVAKFHYLLGRGLTEEGRFQKAVEEFLECTFLDPNDSRARFEIAQVYVYQGRFKDAIAVLEQIKSKAGPLSPESQMATGALNSIAAFYELGDPYSASYASPTADLAWQRSDFPIKVAIWSDPEMPELKAPFRQAVIDAFTRWRDASGGWLRFQIVDDQRQAKIVCKLVGVMRGSKYQGGGVKLGETLGDYDSKNADVRGFSRVEVFWDEESNPAHFRHVVIHEVGHALGLPHSNNTLDIMYPFVHPPYVEYPSKRDASSIRALYEIK
;
A
#
# COMPACT_ATOMS: atom_id res chain seq x y z
N MET A 1 16.68 26.18 -47.52
CA MET A 1 17.40 26.56 -46.29
C MET A 1 16.98 25.59 -45.21
N SER A 2 17.89 24.71 -44.80
CA SER A 2 17.66 23.66 -43.81
C SER A 2 17.55 24.27 -42.41
N GLY A 3 16.38 24.14 -41.79
CA GLY A 3 16.18 24.46 -40.38
C GLY A 3 16.93 23.45 -39.52
N LYS A 4 18.07 23.86 -38.98
CA LYS A 4 18.77 23.12 -37.93
C LYS A 4 17.89 23.15 -36.68
N THR A 5 17.30 22.02 -36.33
CA THR A 5 16.68 21.81 -35.02
C THR A 5 17.78 21.90 -33.96
N GLU A 6 17.63 22.83 -33.00
CA GLU A 6 18.51 22.90 -31.83
C GLU A 6 18.55 21.57 -31.08
N PRO A 7 19.70 21.17 -30.53
CA PRO A 7 19.77 19.97 -29.71
C PRO A 7 18.97 20.19 -28.45
N VAL A 8 17.87 19.46 -28.30
CA VAL A 8 17.11 19.38 -27.05
C VAL A 8 18.10 19.02 -25.93
N ALA A 9 18.12 19.78 -24.85
CA ALA A 9 19.09 19.64 -23.77
C ALA A 9 19.00 18.25 -23.11
N ARG A 10 20.15 17.64 -22.81
CA ARG A 10 20.25 16.33 -22.14
C ARG A 10 19.73 16.44 -20.68
N PRO A 11 19.04 15.42 -20.13
CA PRO A 11 18.75 15.33 -18.71
C PRO A 11 20.07 15.39 -17.94
N ALA A 12 20.12 16.17 -16.87
CA ALA A 12 21.37 16.59 -16.23
C ALA A 12 22.24 15.45 -15.66
N ASN A 13 21.80 14.18 -15.66
CA ASN A 13 22.42 13.09 -14.92
C ASN A 13 22.46 11.72 -15.63
N ILE A 14 22.50 11.67 -16.98
CA ILE A 14 22.69 10.37 -17.66
C ILE A 14 24.15 9.92 -17.51
N PRO A 15 24.42 8.68 -17.05
CA PRO A 15 25.78 8.17 -16.96
C PRO A 15 26.50 8.22 -18.31
N LYS A 16 27.78 8.62 -18.31
CA LYS A 16 28.59 8.82 -19.52
C LYS A 16 28.59 7.59 -20.45
N ALA A 17 28.51 6.38 -19.88
CA ALA A 17 28.42 5.13 -20.62
C ALA A 17 27.19 5.01 -21.55
N TYR A 18 26.14 5.79 -21.30
CA TYR A 18 24.90 5.79 -22.09
C TYR A 18 24.71 7.06 -22.92
N ALA A 19 25.67 7.99 -22.89
CA ALA A 19 25.53 9.28 -23.55
C ALA A 19 25.42 9.16 -25.08
N ASP A 20 26.17 8.23 -25.67
CA ASP A 20 26.37 8.14 -27.13
C ASP A 20 25.82 6.83 -27.74
N ILE A 21 25.04 6.07 -26.99
CA ILE A 21 24.38 4.85 -27.51
C ILE A 21 23.04 5.17 -28.18
N SER A 22 22.54 4.26 -29.01
CA SER A 22 21.26 4.43 -29.71
C SER A 22 20.07 4.47 -28.73
N THR A 23 18.93 5.03 -29.16
CA THR A 23 17.70 5.04 -28.35
C THR A 23 17.21 3.61 -28.05
N ASP A 24 17.33 2.70 -29.01
CA ASP A 24 17.01 1.29 -28.80
C ASP A 24 17.91 0.63 -27.75
N ASP A 25 19.20 0.96 -27.75
CA ASP A 25 20.12 0.47 -26.73
C ASP A 25 19.82 1.07 -25.35
N LEU A 26 19.41 2.34 -25.27
CA LEU A 26 18.94 2.94 -24.01
C LEU A 26 17.77 2.14 -23.43
N VAL A 27 16.77 1.84 -24.26
CA VAL A 27 15.58 1.06 -23.85
C VAL A 27 15.95 -0.37 -23.47
N LYS A 28 16.85 -1.01 -24.22
CA LYS A 28 17.33 -2.36 -23.90
C LYS A 28 18.05 -2.39 -22.55
N ASN A 29 18.94 -1.43 -22.29
CA ASN A 29 19.64 -1.30 -21.02
C ASN A 29 18.67 -0.97 -19.87
N ALA A 30 17.71 -0.08 -20.09
CA ALA A 30 16.70 0.25 -19.09
C ALA A 30 15.92 -1.00 -18.64
N ARG A 31 15.50 -1.84 -19.59
CA ARG A 31 14.82 -3.10 -19.27
C ARG A 31 15.70 -4.08 -18.49
N LEU A 32 17.00 -4.12 -18.77
CA LEU A 32 17.94 -4.95 -18.00
C LEU A 32 18.09 -4.43 -16.57
N LEU A 33 18.19 -3.12 -16.39
CA LEU A 33 18.26 -2.47 -15.08
C LEU A 33 16.98 -2.67 -14.26
N ALA A 34 15.81 -2.54 -14.89
CA ALA A 34 14.52 -2.82 -14.24
C ALA A 34 14.42 -4.26 -13.73
N ARG A 35 14.90 -5.25 -14.50
CA ARG A 35 14.99 -6.67 -14.05
C ARG A 35 15.94 -6.88 -12.87
N GLN A 36 16.86 -5.96 -12.65
CA GLN A 36 17.79 -5.96 -11.52
C GLN A 36 17.28 -5.10 -10.35
N TYR A 37 16.00 -4.67 -10.38
CA TYR A 37 15.38 -3.78 -9.40
C TYR A 37 16.05 -2.40 -9.29
N LYS A 38 16.79 -1.99 -10.32
CA LYS A 38 17.43 -0.66 -10.41
C LYS A 38 16.50 0.35 -11.10
N HIS A 39 15.33 0.55 -10.52
CA HIS A 39 14.23 1.31 -11.13
C HIS A 39 14.62 2.75 -11.48
N LYS A 40 15.30 3.47 -10.58
CA LYS A 40 15.73 4.86 -10.83
C LYS A 40 16.66 5.02 -12.04
N GLU A 41 17.55 4.05 -12.24
CA GLU A 41 18.48 4.05 -13.37
C GLU A 41 17.75 3.70 -14.67
N ALA A 42 16.82 2.74 -14.62
CA ALA A 42 15.97 2.42 -15.75
C ALA A 42 15.10 3.61 -16.18
N ASP A 43 14.49 4.31 -15.23
CA ASP A 43 13.66 5.49 -15.46
C ASP A 43 14.44 6.64 -16.09
N LEU A 44 15.69 6.86 -15.69
CA LEU A 44 16.57 7.86 -16.32
C LEU A 44 16.82 7.54 -17.80
N LEU A 45 17.09 6.27 -18.13
CA LEU A 45 17.33 5.87 -19.52
C LEU A 45 16.04 5.91 -20.37
N LEU A 46 14.89 5.55 -19.79
CA LEU A 46 13.59 5.65 -20.46
C LEU A 46 13.16 7.10 -20.68
N SER A 47 13.41 7.98 -19.71
CA SER A 47 13.17 9.42 -19.84
C SER A 47 14.01 10.03 -20.97
N GLU A 48 15.26 9.60 -21.11
CA GLU A 48 16.09 10.00 -22.25
C GLU A 48 15.55 9.47 -23.58
N ALA A 49 15.07 8.23 -23.61
CA ALA A 49 14.49 7.66 -24.82
C ALA A 49 13.25 8.44 -25.28
N VAL A 50 12.34 8.76 -24.35
CA VAL A 50 11.19 9.64 -24.60
C VAL A 50 11.64 11.02 -25.08
N ARG A 51 12.67 11.61 -24.47
CA ARG A 51 13.17 12.93 -24.88
C ARG A 51 13.76 12.94 -26.29
N ARG A 52 14.49 11.87 -26.68
CA ARG A 52 15.08 11.75 -28.02
C ARG A 52 14.02 11.51 -29.08
N GLU A 53 13.03 10.68 -28.75
CA GLU A 53 12.01 10.22 -29.70
C GLU A 53 10.60 10.32 -29.08
N PRO A 54 10.08 11.55 -28.87
CA PRO A 54 8.84 11.80 -28.12
C PRO A 54 7.56 11.37 -28.86
N LYS A 55 7.67 10.86 -30.09
CA LYS A 55 6.53 10.38 -30.87
C LYS A 55 6.45 8.86 -30.92
N VAL A 56 7.31 8.17 -30.18
CA VAL A 56 7.32 6.71 -30.13
C VAL A 56 6.50 6.26 -28.92
N ALA A 57 5.25 5.87 -29.16
CA ALA A 57 4.29 5.44 -28.14
C ALA A 57 4.87 4.38 -27.18
N LYS A 58 5.68 3.45 -27.71
CA LYS A 58 6.33 2.39 -26.94
C LYS A 58 7.25 2.94 -25.82
N PHE A 59 7.90 4.08 -26.01
CA PHE A 59 8.81 4.63 -25.00
C PHE A 59 8.04 5.24 -23.83
N HIS A 60 6.96 5.97 -24.13
CA HIS A 60 6.01 6.43 -23.13
C HIS A 60 5.39 5.27 -22.33
N TYR A 61 4.95 4.19 -23.00
CA TYR A 61 4.47 2.99 -22.31
C TYR A 61 5.49 2.40 -21.33
N LEU A 62 6.75 2.26 -21.77
CA LEU A 62 7.80 1.68 -20.91
C LEU A 62 8.15 2.58 -19.74
N LEU A 63 8.21 3.90 -19.95
CA LEU A 63 8.45 4.87 -18.88
C LEU A 63 7.29 4.87 -17.87
N GLY A 64 6.04 4.89 -18.34
CA GLY A 64 4.86 4.81 -17.46
C GLY A 64 4.87 3.54 -16.61
N ARG A 65 5.32 2.42 -17.17
CA ARG A 65 5.51 1.17 -16.43
C ARG A 65 6.58 1.26 -15.34
N GLY A 66 7.75 1.81 -15.65
CA GLY A 66 8.81 2.03 -14.65
C GLY A 66 8.32 2.92 -13.51
N LEU A 67 7.66 4.03 -13.86
CA LEU A 67 7.06 4.95 -12.89
C LEU A 67 5.98 4.30 -12.02
N THR A 68 5.22 3.33 -12.56
CA THR A 68 4.23 2.56 -11.79
C THR A 68 4.91 1.67 -10.76
N GLU A 69 5.98 0.97 -11.14
CA GLU A 69 6.79 0.14 -10.24
C GLU A 69 7.44 0.98 -9.12
N GLU A 70 7.75 2.26 -9.38
CA GLU A 70 8.23 3.23 -8.39
C GLU A 70 7.11 3.88 -7.54
N GLY A 71 5.84 3.57 -7.77
CA GLY A 71 4.70 4.18 -7.08
C GLY A 71 4.41 5.63 -7.49
N ARG A 72 5.03 6.13 -8.57
CA ARG A 72 4.86 7.49 -9.10
C ARG A 72 3.65 7.56 -10.04
N PHE A 73 2.50 7.16 -9.51
CA PHE A 73 1.28 6.88 -10.26
C PHE A 73 0.78 8.03 -11.13
N GLN A 74 0.83 9.27 -10.64
CA GLN A 74 0.34 10.41 -11.43
C GLN A 74 1.15 10.60 -12.72
N LYS A 75 2.48 10.53 -12.63
CA LYS A 75 3.36 10.63 -13.80
C LYS A 75 3.24 9.40 -14.69
N ALA A 76 3.03 8.22 -14.11
CA ALA A 76 2.78 7.01 -14.89
C ALA A 76 1.53 7.16 -15.77
N VAL A 77 0.43 7.67 -15.22
CA VAL A 77 -0.81 7.93 -15.98
C VAL A 77 -0.56 8.95 -17.09
N GLU A 78 0.20 10.03 -16.85
CA GLU A 78 0.56 11.01 -17.88
C GLU A 78 1.29 10.36 -19.07
N GLU A 79 2.29 9.52 -18.80
CA GLU A 79 3.03 8.80 -19.85
C GLU A 79 2.15 7.78 -20.58
N PHE A 80 1.28 7.05 -19.86
CA PHE A 80 0.35 6.14 -20.52
C PHE A 80 -0.70 6.89 -21.37
N LEU A 81 -1.15 8.07 -20.94
CA LEU A 81 -2.05 8.90 -21.73
C LEU A 81 -1.38 9.34 -23.04
N GLU A 82 -0.13 9.79 -22.99
CA GLU A 82 0.64 10.14 -24.19
C GLU A 82 0.83 8.92 -25.11
N CYS A 83 1.09 7.74 -24.54
CA CYS A 83 1.12 6.49 -25.30
C CYS A 83 -0.19 6.25 -26.04
N THR A 84 -1.35 6.40 -25.37
CA THR A 84 -2.67 6.20 -25.99
C THR A 84 -3.05 7.29 -26.99
N PHE A 85 -2.43 8.47 -26.90
CA PHE A 85 -2.59 9.55 -27.88
C PHE A 85 -1.81 9.25 -29.16
N LEU A 86 -0.56 8.81 -29.02
CA LEU A 86 0.33 8.45 -30.14
C LEU A 86 -0.08 7.16 -30.83
N ASP A 87 -0.55 6.15 -30.07
CA ASP A 87 -1.12 4.92 -30.60
C ASP A 87 -2.52 4.66 -29.98
N PRO A 88 -3.59 5.15 -30.63
CA PRO A 88 -4.95 4.92 -30.18
C PRO A 88 -5.39 3.46 -30.20
N ASN A 89 -4.65 2.54 -30.83
CA ASN A 89 -4.98 1.13 -30.85
C ASN A 89 -4.24 0.33 -29.77
N ASP A 90 -3.29 0.93 -29.05
CA ASP A 90 -2.59 0.28 -27.94
C ASP A 90 -3.51 0.15 -26.72
N SER A 91 -4.23 -0.96 -26.65
CA SER A 91 -5.10 -1.33 -25.53
C SER A 91 -4.31 -1.57 -24.23
N ARG A 92 -3.01 -1.88 -24.32
CA ARG A 92 -2.17 -2.18 -23.15
C ARG A 92 -2.01 -0.93 -22.29
N ALA A 93 -1.68 0.21 -22.91
CA ALA A 93 -1.52 1.47 -22.16
C ALA A 93 -2.81 1.90 -21.45
N ARG A 94 -3.98 1.69 -22.07
CA ARG A 94 -5.28 1.93 -21.40
C ARG A 94 -5.49 0.99 -20.21
N PHE A 95 -5.10 -0.26 -20.35
CA PHE A 95 -5.20 -1.23 -19.27
C PHE A 95 -4.26 -0.88 -18.11
N GLU A 96 -3.04 -0.41 -18.40
CA GLU A 96 -2.13 0.12 -17.37
C GLU A 96 -2.72 1.35 -16.66
N ILE A 97 -3.37 2.27 -17.38
CA ILE A 97 -4.08 3.41 -16.73
C ILE A 97 -5.14 2.89 -15.74
N ALA A 98 -5.96 1.91 -16.16
CA ALA A 98 -6.96 1.32 -15.28
C ALA A 98 -6.32 0.66 -14.05
N GLN A 99 -5.21 -0.07 -14.22
CA GLN A 99 -4.47 -0.68 -13.12
C GLN A 99 -3.86 0.36 -12.19
N VAL A 100 -3.29 1.45 -12.72
CA VAL A 100 -2.77 2.54 -11.88
C VAL A 100 -3.91 3.19 -11.09
N TYR A 101 -5.08 3.38 -11.68
CA TYR A 101 -6.25 3.84 -10.94
C TYR A 101 -6.70 2.84 -9.87
N VAL A 102 -6.61 1.53 -10.11
CA VAL A 102 -6.82 0.51 -9.07
C VAL A 102 -5.80 0.65 -7.94
N TYR A 103 -4.49 0.82 -8.25
CA TYR A 103 -3.45 1.03 -7.24
C TYR A 103 -3.68 2.30 -6.41
N GLN A 104 -4.24 3.35 -7.02
CA GLN A 104 -4.62 4.59 -6.36
C GLN A 104 -5.99 4.53 -5.63
N GLY A 105 -6.71 3.40 -5.70
CA GLY A 105 -8.08 3.28 -5.16
C GLY A 105 -9.14 4.07 -5.91
N ARG A 106 -8.80 4.63 -7.07
CA ARG A 106 -9.67 5.41 -7.95
C ARG A 106 -10.53 4.48 -8.82
N PHE A 107 -11.32 3.63 -8.20
CA PHE A 107 -12.08 2.59 -8.90
C PHE A 107 -13.10 3.11 -9.91
N LYS A 108 -13.76 4.24 -9.64
CA LYS A 108 -14.68 4.84 -10.60
C LYS A 108 -13.97 5.20 -11.91
N ASP A 109 -12.74 5.72 -11.79
CA ASP A 109 -11.91 6.06 -12.94
C ASP A 109 -11.38 4.80 -13.63
N ALA A 110 -10.95 3.78 -12.86
CA ALA A 110 -10.57 2.48 -13.40
C ALA A 110 -11.72 1.82 -14.20
N ILE A 111 -12.93 1.78 -13.62
CA ILE A 111 -14.14 1.24 -14.26
C ILE A 111 -14.43 2.02 -15.54
N ALA A 112 -14.39 3.35 -15.51
CA ALA A 112 -14.62 4.17 -16.70
C ALA A 112 -13.65 3.84 -17.83
N VAL A 113 -12.36 3.65 -17.52
CA VAL A 113 -11.34 3.26 -18.51
C VAL A 113 -11.57 1.85 -19.03
N LEU A 114 -11.90 0.88 -18.16
CA LEU A 114 -12.17 -0.51 -18.56
C LEU A 114 -13.42 -0.62 -19.43
N GLU A 115 -14.48 0.14 -19.14
CA GLU A 115 -15.67 0.20 -19.99
C GLU A 115 -15.37 0.88 -21.33
N GLN A 116 -14.49 1.89 -21.36
CA GLN A 116 -14.01 2.44 -22.64
C GLN A 116 -13.27 1.38 -23.46
N ILE A 117 -12.40 0.57 -22.85
CA ILE A 117 -11.71 -0.54 -23.54
C ILE A 117 -12.74 -1.50 -24.16
N LYS A 118 -13.75 -1.93 -23.40
CA LYS A 118 -14.82 -2.81 -23.89
C LYS A 118 -15.63 -2.18 -25.03
N SER A 119 -15.98 -0.89 -24.90
CA SER A 119 -16.78 -0.18 -25.93
C SER A 119 -16.06 -0.06 -27.27
N LYS A 120 -14.72 0.01 -27.26
CA LYS A 120 -13.88 0.16 -28.47
C LYS A 120 -13.45 -1.19 -29.05
N ALA A 121 -13.53 -2.26 -28.28
CA ALA A 121 -13.10 -3.59 -28.69
C ALA A 121 -14.29 -4.48 -29.07
N GLY A 122 -14.05 -5.52 -29.87
CA GLY A 122 -15.10 -6.52 -30.14
C GLY A 122 -15.51 -7.25 -28.85
N PRO A 123 -16.78 -7.66 -28.66
CA PRO A 123 -17.25 -8.27 -27.41
C PRO A 123 -16.44 -9.48 -26.92
N LEU A 124 -15.90 -10.26 -27.86
CA LEU A 124 -15.10 -11.47 -27.59
C LEU A 124 -13.60 -11.28 -27.81
N SER A 125 -13.14 -10.03 -28.01
CA SER A 125 -11.71 -9.74 -28.15
C SER A 125 -10.96 -10.02 -26.84
N PRO A 126 -9.66 -10.39 -26.90
CA PRO A 126 -8.82 -10.55 -25.71
C PRO A 126 -8.84 -9.30 -24.80
N GLU A 127 -8.90 -8.10 -25.37
CA GLU A 127 -8.97 -6.83 -24.65
C GLU A 127 -10.28 -6.70 -23.88
N SER A 128 -11.42 -7.03 -24.52
CA SER A 128 -12.74 -7.01 -23.88
C SER A 128 -12.84 -8.04 -22.76
N GLN A 129 -12.28 -9.24 -22.96
CA GLN A 129 -12.24 -10.29 -21.93
C GLN A 129 -11.36 -9.88 -20.74
N MET A 130 -10.18 -9.32 -21.01
CA MET A 130 -9.28 -8.81 -19.97
C MET A 130 -9.93 -7.68 -19.18
N ALA A 131 -10.58 -6.73 -19.86
CA ALA A 131 -11.29 -5.64 -19.22
C ALA A 131 -12.49 -6.13 -18.39
N THR A 132 -13.22 -7.13 -18.88
CA THR A 132 -14.32 -7.77 -18.14
C THR A 132 -13.81 -8.49 -16.89
N GLY A 133 -12.68 -9.20 -16.99
CA GLY A 133 -12.03 -9.82 -15.83
C GLY A 133 -11.65 -8.78 -14.77
N ALA A 134 -11.01 -7.69 -15.17
CA ALA A 134 -10.64 -6.60 -14.26
C ALA A 134 -11.88 -5.91 -13.64
N LEU A 135 -12.95 -5.68 -14.41
CA LEU A 135 -14.21 -5.16 -13.89
C LEU A 135 -14.84 -6.11 -12.88
N ASN A 136 -14.84 -7.42 -13.14
CA ASN A 136 -15.34 -8.41 -12.20
C ASN A 136 -14.48 -8.45 -10.93
N SER A 137 -13.16 -8.31 -11.02
CA SER A 137 -12.29 -8.19 -9.84
C SER A 137 -12.57 -6.92 -9.05
N ILE A 138 -12.79 -5.78 -9.71
CA ILE A 138 -13.17 -4.52 -9.04
C ILE A 138 -14.58 -4.63 -8.44
N ALA A 139 -15.51 -5.30 -9.11
CA ALA A 139 -16.87 -5.54 -8.62
C ALA A 139 -16.88 -6.50 -7.43
N ALA A 140 -16.11 -7.59 -7.47
CA ALA A 140 -15.89 -8.46 -6.33
C ALA A 140 -15.26 -7.69 -5.16
N PHE A 141 -14.32 -6.80 -5.43
CA PHE A 141 -13.76 -5.87 -4.45
C PHE A 141 -14.83 -4.90 -3.88
N TYR A 142 -15.79 -4.43 -4.69
CA TYR A 142 -16.86 -3.50 -4.29
C TYR A 142 -18.02 -4.16 -3.51
N GLU A 143 -18.40 -5.37 -3.93
CA GLU A 143 -19.62 -6.06 -3.52
C GLU A 143 -19.40 -7.16 -2.48
N LEU A 144 -18.29 -7.92 -2.55
CA LEU A 144 -18.18 -9.13 -1.72
C LEU A 144 -17.57 -8.88 -0.34
N GLY A 145 -16.62 -7.96 -0.20
CA GLY A 145 -15.82 -7.92 1.03
C GLY A 145 -15.35 -9.34 1.39
N ASP A 146 -14.73 -10.06 0.46
CA ASP A 146 -14.29 -11.42 0.74
C ASP A 146 -13.13 -11.36 1.76
N PRO A 147 -13.22 -12.02 2.94
CA PRO A 147 -12.12 -12.04 3.90
C PRO A 147 -10.83 -12.55 3.24
N TYR A 148 -9.73 -11.82 3.39
CA TYR A 148 -8.45 -12.22 2.79
C TYR A 148 -7.73 -13.27 3.64
N SER A 149 -7.05 -14.21 2.99
CA SER A 149 -6.09 -15.10 3.65
C SER A 149 -4.73 -14.42 3.80
N ALA A 150 -3.98 -14.77 4.86
CA ALA A 150 -2.64 -14.25 5.08
C ALA A 150 -1.74 -14.54 3.86
N SER A 151 -1.21 -13.49 3.23
CA SER A 151 -0.30 -13.60 2.08
C SER A 151 1.18 -13.54 2.47
N TYR A 152 1.46 -12.99 3.65
CA TYR A 152 2.78 -12.90 4.26
C TYR A 152 2.75 -13.62 5.61
N ALA A 153 3.87 -14.22 6.01
CA ALA A 153 4.02 -14.76 7.37
C ALA A 153 3.77 -13.62 8.38
N SER A 154 2.65 -13.69 9.11
CA SER A 154 2.36 -12.74 10.18
C SER A 154 3.02 -13.23 11.47
N PRO A 155 3.76 -12.38 12.22
CA PRO A 155 4.24 -12.73 13.55
C PRO A 155 3.11 -13.00 14.55
N THR A 156 1.85 -12.74 14.16
CA THR A 156 0.64 -12.87 14.99
C THR A 156 -0.31 -13.99 14.56
N ALA A 157 0.13 -14.95 13.73
CA ALA A 157 -0.72 -16.00 13.15
C ALA A 157 -1.58 -16.80 14.16
N ASP A 158 -1.28 -16.73 15.46
CA ASP A 158 -1.99 -17.40 16.55
C ASP A 158 -2.65 -16.44 17.59
N LEU A 159 -2.79 -15.13 17.30
CA LEU A 159 -3.27 -14.12 18.28
C LEU A 159 -4.79 -13.85 18.27
N ALA A 160 -5.60 -14.70 17.65
CA ALA A 160 -7.06 -14.53 17.70
C ALA A 160 -7.60 -14.76 19.14
N TRP A 161 -8.42 -13.83 19.63
CA TRP A 161 -8.98 -13.90 20.98
C TRP A 161 -10.18 -14.84 21.06
N GLN A 162 -10.51 -15.31 22.26
CA GLN A 162 -11.76 -16.06 22.45
C GLN A 162 -12.93 -15.08 22.55
N ARG A 163 -14.13 -15.51 22.14
CA ARG A 163 -15.35 -14.67 22.27
C ARG A 163 -15.60 -14.20 23.71
N SER A 164 -15.23 -15.02 24.70
CA SER A 164 -15.30 -14.70 26.14
C SER A 164 -14.36 -13.60 26.60
N ASP A 165 -13.38 -13.22 25.77
CA ASP A 165 -12.42 -12.17 26.09
C ASP A 165 -12.98 -10.76 25.84
N PHE A 166 -14.13 -10.65 25.16
CA PHE A 166 -14.78 -9.38 24.85
C PHE A 166 -15.82 -9.02 25.93
N PRO A 167 -15.82 -7.77 26.46
CA PRO A 167 -15.01 -6.63 26.04
C PRO A 167 -13.54 -6.78 26.41
N ILE A 168 -12.66 -6.62 25.43
CA ILE A 168 -11.22 -6.80 25.63
C ILE A 168 -10.66 -5.61 26.42
N LYS A 169 -9.91 -5.91 27.48
CA LYS A 169 -9.29 -4.88 28.32
C LYS A 169 -8.03 -4.37 27.65
N VAL A 170 -7.94 -3.06 27.47
CA VAL A 170 -6.86 -2.37 26.77
C VAL A 170 -6.21 -1.38 27.73
N ALA A 171 -4.90 -1.44 27.91
CA ALA A 171 -4.15 -0.39 28.59
C ALA A 171 -3.34 0.43 27.59
N ILE A 172 -3.17 1.71 27.89
CA ILE A 172 -2.45 2.66 27.05
C ILE A 172 -1.31 3.24 27.88
N TRP A 173 -0.09 3.08 27.38
CA TRP A 173 1.11 3.63 27.98
C TRP A 173 1.82 4.52 26.97
N SER A 174 2.40 5.61 27.43
CA SER A 174 3.20 6.51 26.61
C SER A 174 4.51 6.79 27.31
N ASP A 175 5.56 6.90 26.52
CA ASP A 175 6.87 7.29 26.99
C ASP A 175 6.80 8.60 27.79
N PRO A 176 7.26 8.63 29.06
CA PRO A 176 7.33 9.86 29.86
C PRO A 176 8.17 10.97 29.21
N GLU A 177 9.09 10.62 28.30
CA GLU A 177 9.90 11.59 27.55
C GLU A 177 9.12 12.27 26.39
N MET A 178 7.88 11.85 26.11
CA MET A 178 7.00 12.40 25.06
C MET A 178 5.64 12.88 25.62
N PRO A 179 5.63 13.82 26.58
CA PRO A 179 4.40 14.23 27.27
C PRO A 179 3.34 14.87 26.35
N GLU A 180 3.77 15.55 25.28
CA GLU A 180 2.91 16.20 24.29
C GLU A 180 2.14 15.21 23.41
N LEU A 181 2.68 14.00 23.22
CA LEU A 181 2.05 12.95 22.42
C LEU A 181 1.14 12.02 23.23
N LYS A 182 1.18 12.09 24.57
CA LYS A 182 0.38 11.24 25.46
C LYS A 182 -1.12 11.30 25.17
N ALA A 183 -1.67 12.52 25.08
CA ALA A 183 -3.11 12.70 24.83
C ALA A 183 -3.48 12.35 23.36
N PRO A 184 -2.75 12.82 22.33
CA PRO A 184 -2.96 12.40 20.94
C PRO A 184 -2.91 10.88 20.73
N PHE A 185 -1.92 10.20 21.33
CA PHE A 185 -1.79 8.74 21.23
C PHE A 185 -2.95 8.02 21.91
N ARG A 186 -3.34 8.45 23.12
CA ARG A 186 -4.51 7.88 23.81
C ARG A 186 -5.76 7.99 22.95
N GLN A 187 -5.99 9.14 22.33
CA GLN A 187 -7.13 9.34 21.45
C GLN A 187 -7.04 8.44 20.22
N ALA A 188 -5.87 8.35 19.57
CA ALA A 188 -5.67 7.49 18.41
C ALA A 188 -5.95 6.01 18.71
N VAL A 189 -5.54 5.50 19.87
CA VAL A 189 -5.85 4.12 20.29
C VAL A 189 -7.35 3.92 20.49
N ILE A 190 -8.03 4.84 21.19
CA ILE A 190 -9.49 4.78 21.38
C ILE A 190 -10.22 4.81 20.05
N ASP A 191 -9.79 5.68 19.13
CA ASP A 191 -10.35 5.79 17.78
C ASP A 191 -10.13 4.52 16.97
N ALA A 192 -8.95 3.91 17.04
CA ALA A 192 -8.64 2.65 16.36
C ALA A 192 -9.56 1.51 16.81
N PHE A 193 -9.68 1.27 18.13
CA PHE A 193 -10.60 0.26 18.65
C PHE A 193 -12.07 0.57 18.34
N THR A 194 -12.44 1.84 18.31
CA THR A 194 -13.79 2.27 17.89
C THR A 194 -14.04 1.92 16.42
N ARG A 195 -13.09 2.18 15.53
CA ARG A 195 -13.21 1.83 14.10
C ARG A 195 -13.31 0.32 13.89
N TRP A 196 -12.54 -0.48 14.63
CA TRP A 196 -12.65 -1.94 14.57
C TRP A 196 -13.98 -2.47 15.16
N ARG A 197 -14.49 -1.85 16.23
CA ARG A 197 -15.85 -2.11 16.70
C ARG A 197 -16.86 -1.86 15.58
N ASP A 198 -16.79 -0.71 14.93
CA ASP A 198 -17.76 -0.33 13.90
C ASP A 198 -17.64 -1.26 12.66
N ALA A 199 -16.42 -1.60 12.24
CA ALA A 199 -16.14 -2.57 11.16
C ALA A 199 -16.69 -3.98 11.47
N SER A 200 -16.70 -4.38 12.75
CA SER A 200 -17.32 -5.63 13.18
C SER A 200 -18.85 -5.58 13.26
N GLY A 201 -19.49 -4.43 12.97
CA GLY A 201 -20.92 -4.22 13.17
C GLY A 201 -21.29 -4.03 14.65
N GLY A 202 -20.36 -3.56 15.49
CA GLY A 202 -20.57 -3.30 16.91
C GLY A 202 -20.31 -4.49 17.85
N TRP A 203 -19.92 -5.65 17.31
CA TRP A 203 -19.69 -6.88 18.10
C TRP A 203 -18.40 -6.82 18.93
N LEU A 204 -17.29 -6.38 18.34
CA LEU A 204 -16.04 -6.19 19.06
C LEU A 204 -16.23 -5.07 20.09
N ARG A 205 -16.08 -5.40 21.37
CA ARG A 205 -16.15 -4.43 22.47
C ARG A 205 -14.79 -4.32 23.16
N PHE A 206 -14.49 -3.15 23.70
CA PHE A 206 -13.24 -2.92 24.41
C PHE A 206 -13.49 -2.04 25.63
N GLN A 207 -12.59 -2.12 26.60
CA GLN A 207 -12.60 -1.31 27.80
C GLN A 207 -11.18 -0.80 28.08
N ILE A 208 -11.02 0.51 28.21
CA ILE A 208 -9.75 1.09 28.66
C ILE A 208 -9.58 0.86 30.16
N VAL A 209 -8.41 0.37 30.56
CA VAL A 209 -8.00 0.19 31.96
C VAL A 209 -6.67 0.90 32.21
N ASP A 210 -6.50 1.45 33.42
CA ASP A 210 -5.27 2.18 33.78
C ASP A 210 -4.15 1.23 34.24
N ASP A 211 -4.50 0.08 34.84
CA ASP A 211 -3.52 -0.93 35.25
C ASP A 211 -3.27 -1.93 34.11
N GLN A 212 -2.09 -1.86 33.51
CA GLN A 212 -1.66 -2.76 32.43
C GLN A 212 -1.73 -4.25 32.78
N ARG A 213 -1.68 -4.62 34.08
CA ARG A 213 -1.81 -6.02 34.52
C ARG A 213 -3.21 -6.58 34.33
N GLN A 214 -4.20 -5.71 34.13
CA GLN A 214 -5.59 -6.09 33.86
C GLN A 214 -5.89 -6.17 32.36
N ALA A 215 -4.97 -5.72 31.51
CA ALA A 215 -5.18 -5.63 30.07
C ALA A 215 -4.71 -6.89 29.34
N LYS A 216 -5.45 -7.25 28.29
CA LYS A 216 -5.01 -8.24 27.29
C LYS A 216 -4.26 -7.60 26.14
N ILE A 217 -4.55 -6.33 25.83
CA ILE A 217 -3.80 -5.56 24.83
C ILE A 217 -3.17 -4.34 25.52
N VAL A 218 -1.88 -4.12 25.33
CA VAL A 218 -1.19 -2.92 25.80
C VAL A 218 -0.62 -2.16 24.60
N CYS A 219 -1.17 -0.97 24.38
CA CYS A 219 -0.68 -0.05 23.36
C CYS A 219 0.36 0.89 23.97
N LYS A 220 1.58 0.87 23.42
CA LYS A 220 2.72 1.67 23.87
C LYS A 220 3.15 2.63 22.78
N LEU A 221 3.25 3.91 23.13
CA LEU A 221 4.02 4.89 22.37
C LEU A 221 5.45 4.86 22.90
N VAL A 222 6.41 4.57 22.02
CA VAL A 222 7.83 4.44 22.40
C VAL A 222 8.67 5.45 21.63
N GLY A 223 9.49 6.22 22.34
CA GLY A 223 10.46 7.11 21.71
C GLY A 223 11.58 6.32 21.03
N VAL A 224 11.92 6.68 19.79
CA VAL A 224 12.90 5.92 19.00
C VAL A 224 14.27 5.95 19.67
N MET A 225 14.77 4.78 20.09
CA MET A 225 16.21 4.52 20.21
C MET A 225 16.63 3.43 19.21
N ARG A 226 17.24 3.89 18.12
CA ARG A 226 18.21 3.22 17.23
C ARG A 226 17.78 1.91 16.53
N GLY A 227 17.47 2.05 15.23
CA GLY A 227 18.34 1.42 14.23
C GLY A 227 17.88 0.15 13.50
N SER A 228 16.63 -0.29 13.61
CA SER A 228 16.15 -1.38 12.75
C SER A 228 15.60 -0.84 11.43
N LYS A 229 16.52 -0.57 10.47
CA LYS A 229 16.14 -0.54 9.06
C LYS A 229 15.49 -1.90 8.73
N TYR A 230 14.26 -1.89 8.22
CA TYR A 230 13.62 -3.12 7.77
C TYR A 230 14.47 -3.74 6.64
N GLN A 231 14.61 -5.07 6.62
CA GLN A 231 15.32 -5.77 5.54
C GLN A 231 14.56 -5.57 4.22
N GLY A 232 14.91 -4.55 3.46
CA GLY A 232 14.20 -4.15 2.24
C GLY A 232 14.21 -2.64 1.94
N GLY A 233 14.63 -1.81 2.90
CA GLY A 233 14.65 -0.35 2.74
C GLY A 233 13.32 0.28 3.15
N GLY A 234 13.27 0.78 4.37
CA GLY A 234 12.09 1.43 4.98
C GLY A 234 12.31 1.62 6.48
N VAL A 235 11.53 2.53 7.07
CA VAL A 235 11.48 2.75 8.53
C VAL A 235 10.30 1.95 9.08
N LYS A 236 10.53 1.15 10.11
CA LYS A 236 9.48 0.42 10.81
C LYS A 236 8.68 1.41 11.68
N LEU A 237 7.38 1.51 11.45
CA LEU A 237 6.52 2.51 12.11
C LEU A 237 5.72 1.95 13.29
N GLY A 238 5.49 0.64 13.30
CA GLY A 238 4.85 -0.06 14.41
C GLY A 238 5.22 -1.54 14.44
N GLU A 239 4.88 -2.19 15.54
CA GLU A 239 4.80 -3.63 15.62
C GLU A 239 3.78 -4.11 16.61
N THR A 240 3.21 -5.27 16.29
CA THR A 240 2.40 -6.05 17.21
C THR A 240 3.13 -7.33 17.55
N LEU A 241 3.40 -7.51 18.83
CA LEU A 241 4.10 -8.67 19.38
C LEU A 241 3.11 -9.49 20.23
N GLY A 242 3.08 -10.79 19.99
CA GLY A 242 2.45 -11.75 20.90
C GLY A 242 3.42 -12.13 22.01
N ASP A 243 2.92 -12.41 23.21
CA ASP A 243 3.75 -12.89 24.31
C ASP A 243 4.04 -14.40 24.15
N TYR A 244 5.24 -14.72 23.69
CA TYR A 244 5.83 -16.06 23.86
C TYR A 244 7.08 -15.93 24.72
N ASP A 245 6.93 -16.09 26.03
CA ASP A 245 8.07 -16.23 26.93
C ASP A 245 8.66 -17.65 26.81
N SER A 246 9.65 -17.79 25.91
CA SER A 246 10.38 -19.04 25.68
C SER A 246 11.13 -19.56 26.90
N LYS A 247 11.30 -18.76 27.97
CA LYS A 247 12.04 -19.14 29.17
C LYS A 247 11.15 -19.66 30.31
N ASN A 248 9.89 -19.22 30.39
CA ASN A 248 9.01 -19.58 31.50
C ASN A 248 7.79 -20.44 31.11
N ALA A 249 7.56 -20.72 29.82
CA ALA A 249 6.41 -21.49 29.35
C ALA A 249 5.05 -21.00 29.92
N ASP A 250 4.97 -19.71 30.26
CA ASP A 250 3.76 -19.05 30.77
C ASP A 250 3.13 -18.32 29.59
N VAL A 251 2.13 -18.93 28.95
CA VAL A 251 1.39 -18.33 27.85
C VAL A 251 0.48 -17.25 28.43
N ARG A 252 0.93 -15.98 28.40
CA ARG A 252 0.03 -14.87 28.70
C ARG A 252 -0.66 -14.50 27.41
N GLY A 253 -1.97 -14.71 27.37
CA GLY A 253 -2.85 -14.19 26.33
C GLY A 253 -2.80 -12.66 26.33
N PHE A 254 -1.74 -12.13 25.75
CA PHE A 254 -1.32 -10.74 25.81
C PHE A 254 -0.75 -10.32 24.45
N SER A 255 -1.19 -9.16 23.96
CA SER A 255 -0.66 -8.52 22.75
C SER A 255 -0.11 -7.15 23.08
N ARG A 256 1.07 -6.84 22.56
CA ARG A 256 1.72 -5.54 22.72
C ARG A 256 1.76 -4.85 21.37
N VAL A 257 1.12 -3.68 21.29
CA VAL A 257 1.19 -2.78 20.15
C VAL A 257 2.22 -1.70 20.48
N GLU A 258 3.31 -1.65 19.73
CA GLU A 258 4.32 -0.60 19.85
C GLU A 258 4.25 0.28 18.61
N VAL A 259 4.05 1.58 18.82
CA VAL A 259 4.05 2.59 17.75
C VAL A 259 5.27 3.47 17.94
N PHE A 260 6.05 3.60 16.87
CA PHE A 260 7.27 4.40 16.85
C PHE A 260 6.94 5.80 16.31
N TRP A 261 7.43 6.82 17.00
CA TRP A 261 7.28 8.21 16.59
C TRP A 261 8.65 8.85 16.32
N ASP A 262 8.77 9.55 15.20
CA ASP A 262 9.85 10.49 14.94
C ASP A 262 9.31 11.88 14.54
N GLU A 263 10.12 12.93 14.65
CA GLU A 263 9.72 14.30 14.31
C GLU A 263 9.41 14.49 12.81
N GLU A 264 9.83 13.56 11.95
CA GLU A 264 9.54 13.55 10.52
C GLU A 264 8.20 12.86 10.18
N SER A 265 7.55 12.22 11.15
CA SER A 265 6.31 11.45 10.99
C SER A 265 5.09 12.36 10.83
N ASN A 266 4.38 12.23 9.71
CA ASN A 266 3.13 12.96 9.47
C ASN A 266 2.01 12.48 10.44
N PRO A 267 1.22 13.37 11.07
CA PRO A 267 0.12 12.96 11.96
C PRO A 267 -0.90 11.98 11.34
N ALA A 268 -1.09 12.02 10.02
CA ALA A 268 -1.92 11.05 9.30
C ALA A 268 -1.27 9.66 9.22
N HIS A 269 0.07 9.57 9.12
CA HIS A 269 0.81 8.30 9.19
C HIS A 269 0.60 7.64 10.56
N PHE A 270 0.70 8.45 11.61
CA PHE A 270 0.58 7.97 12.97
C PHE A 270 -0.78 7.30 13.26
N ARG A 271 -1.88 7.93 12.85
CA ARG A 271 -3.22 7.33 13.03
C ARG A 271 -3.40 6.05 12.22
N HIS A 272 -2.95 6.05 10.97
CA HIS A 272 -2.99 4.86 10.11
C HIS A 272 -2.27 3.68 10.77
N VAL A 273 -1.05 3.90 11.26
CA VAL A 273 -0.23 2.88 11.93
C VAL A 273 -0.93 2.35 13.19
N VAL A 274 -1.48 3.21 14.04
CA VAL A 274 -2.21 2.76 15.24
C VAL A 274 -3.40 1.86 14.87
N ILE A 275 -4.16 2.18 13.82
CA ILE A 275 -5.30 1.36 13.40
C ILE A 275 -4.83 0.01 12.84
N HIS A 276 -3.77 0.01 12.03
CA HIS A 276 -3.14 -1.18 11.47
C HIS A 276 -2.67 -2.14 12.58
N GLU A 277 -1.87 -1.65 13.53
CA GLU A 277 -1.34 -2.48 14.62
C GLU A 277 -2.45 -2.99 15.54
N VAL A 278 -3.49 -2.20 15.80
CA VAL A 278 -4.67 -2.69 16.54
C VAL A 278 -5.36 -3.83 15.78
N GLY A 279 -5.40 -3.80 14.44
CA GLY A 279 -5.92 -4.92 13.65
C GLY A 279 -5.12 -6.20 13.85
N HIS A 280 -3.78 -6.12 13.90
CA HIS A 280 -2.92 -7.24 14.26
C HIS A 280 -3.15 -7.72 15.69
N ALA A 281 -3.32 -6.80 16.64
CA ALA A 281 -3.59 -7.15 18.04
C ALA A 281 -4.96 -7.82 18.23
N LEU A 282 -5.87 -7.63 17.28
CA LEU A 282 -7.15 -8.32 17.18
C LEU A 282 -7.06 -9.63 16.37
N GLY A 283 -5.88 -10.02 15.88
CA GLY A 283 -5.62 -11.29 15.21
C GLY A 283 -5.69 -11.25 13.68
N LEU A 284 -5.83 -10.07 13.06
CA LEU A 284 -5.80 -9.98 11.60
C LEU A 284 -4.38 -10.14 11.05
N PRO A 285 -4.21 -10.85 9.91
CA PRO A 285 -2.95 -10.84 9.18
C PRO A 285 -2.83 -9.60 8.29
N HIS A 286 -1.68 -9.43 7.66
CA HIS A 286 -1.51 -8.46 6.58
C HIS A 286 -2.45 -8.78 5.41
N SER A 287 -3.03 -7.72 4.85
CA SER A 287 -3.66 -7.73 3.54
C SER A 287 -2.62 -7.56 2.43
N ASN A 288 -2.84 -8.17 1.26
CA ASN A 288 -2.01 -7.98 0.08
C ASN A 288 -2.42 -6.76 -0.77
N ASN A 289 -3.45 -6.02 -0.37
CA ASN A 289 -3.98 -4.95 -1.20
C ASN A 289 -3.95 -3.60 -0.47
N THR A 290 -3.42 -2.63 -1.21
CA THR A 290 -3.02 -1.27 -0.85
C THR A 290 -4.12 -0.40 -0.24
N LEU A 291 -5.37 -0.85 -0.27
CA LEU A 291 -6.53 -0.06 0.18
C LEU A 291 -7.12 -0.56 1.48
N ASP A 292 -6.60 -1.67 2.01
CA ASP A 292 -6.91 -2.11 3.36
C ASP A 292 -6.05 -1.38 4.36
N ILE A 293 -6.61 -1.13 5.54
CA ILE A 293 -5.82 -0.64 6.66
C ILE A 293 -4.76 -1.68 7.06
N MET A 294 -5.00 -2.97 6.80
CA MET A 294 -4.07 -4.05 7.07
C MET A 294 -3.00 -4.27 5.97
N TYR A 295 -2.90 -3.40 4.97
CA TYR A 295 -1.77 -3.45 4.04
C TYR A 295 -0.46 -3.06 4.76
N PRO A 296 0.64 -3.82 4.60
CA PRO A 296 1.85 -3.66 5.41
C PRO A 296 2.66 -2.37 5.16
N PHE A 297 2.31 -1.56 4.17
CA PHE A 297 3.04 -0.32 3.85
C PHE A 297 2.13 0.90 3.86
N VAL A 298 2.59 1.97 4.49
CA VAL A 298 1.89 3.26 4.46
C VAL A 298 2.18 3.96 3.13
N HIS A 299 1.14 4.25 2.35
CA HIS A 299 1.25 5.07 1.16
C HIS A 299 0.02 5.97 0.98
N PRO A 300 0.14 7.08 0.23
CA PRO A 300 -1.03 7.87 -0.16
C PRO A 300 -1.96 7.12 -1.13
N PRO A 301 -3.30 7.30 -1.05
CA PRO A 301 -4.00 8.08 -0.04
C PRO A 301 -4.01 7.36 1.32
N TYR A 302 -3.83 8.10 2.42
CA TYR A 302 -3.84 7.51 3.76
C TYR A 302 -5.23 6.94 4.07
N VAL A 303 -5.28 5.64 4.32
CA VAL A 303 -6.50 4.95 4.75
C VAL A 303 -6.68 5.23 6.24
N GLU A 304 -7.80 5.85 6.61
CA GLU A 304 -8.11 6.11 8.02
C GLU A 304 -9.16 5.14 8.58
N TYR A 305 -9.83 4.32 7.75
CA TYR A 305 -10.90 3.43 8.19
C TYR A 305 -10.65 2.01 7.66
N PRO A 306 -10.94 0.95 8.45
CA PRO A 306 -10.98 -0.41 7.92
C PRO A 306 -11.88 -0.47 6.67
N SER A 307 -11.38 -1.07 5.61
CA SER A 307 -12.12 -1.28 4.38
C SER A 307 -13.27 -2.27 4.60
N LYS A 308 -14.15 -2.44 3.60
CA LYS A 308 -15.14 -3.53 3.63
C LYS A 308 -14.47 -4.91 3.75
N ARG A 309 -13.26 -5.06 3.19
CA ARG A 309 -12.52 -6.32 3.24
C ARG A 309 -11.91 -6.53 4.62
N ASP A 310 -11.34 -5.50 5.24
CA ASP A 310 -10.91 -5.54 6.64
C ASP A 310 -12.08 -5.91 7.57
N ALA A 311 -13.24 -5.28 7.36
CA ALA A 311 -14.47 -5.53 8.09
C ALA A 311 -14.95 -6.99 7.94
N SER A 312 -14.94 -7.53 6.72
CA SER A 312 -15.31 -8.93 6.51
C SER A 312 -14.27 -9.90 7.06
N SER A 313 -12.97 -9.59 6.96
CA SER A 313 -11.90 -10.39 7.56
C SER A 313 -12.05 -10.49 9.06
N ILE A 314 -12.30 -9.37 9.76
CA ILE A 314 -12.50 -9.40 11.22
C ILE A 314 -13.80 -10.11 11.60
N ARG A 315 -14.86 -9.96 10.79
CA ARG A 315 -16.13 -10.67 11.01
C ARG A 315 -15.99 -12.17 10.80
N ALA A 316 -15.25 -12.60 9.78
CA ALA A 316 -14.96 -14.00 9.52
C ALA A 316 -14.10 -14.61 10.63
N LEU A 317 -13.04 -13.91 11.07
CA LEU A 317 -12.15 -14.35 12.14
C LEU A 317 -12.90 -14.70 13.44
N TYR A 318 -13.94 -13.94 13.77
CA TYR A 318 -14.71 -14.12 14.99
C TYR A 318 -16.11 -14.74 14.78
N GLU A 319 -16.42 -15.23 13.58
CA GLU A 319 -17.72 -15.80 13.21
C GLU A 319 -18.90 -14.86 13.55
N ILE A 320 -18.76 -13.58 13.20
CA ILE A 320 -19.76 -12.55 13.43
C ILE A 320 -20.78 -12.60 12.28
N LYS A 321 -22.04 -12.89 12.62
CA LYS A 321 -23.15 -12.92 11.67
C LYS A 321 -23.56 -11.54 11.19
#